data_AF-A0A7C4PQ10-F1
#
_entry.id   AF-A0A7C4PQ10-F1
#
_cell.length_a   1.000
_cell.length_b   1.000
_cell.length_c   1.000
_cell.angle_alpha   90.00
_cell.angle_beta   90.00
_cell.angle_gamma   90.00
#
_symmetry.space_group_name_H-M   'P 1'
#
loop_
_entity.id
_entity.type
_entity.pdbx_description
1 polymer ?
#
loop_
_entity_poly.entity_id
_entity_poly.type
_entity_poly.pdbx_seq_one_letter_code
_entity_poly.pdbx_strand_id
1 'polypeptide(L)'
;MMQHVVRLVFLCGVLLWATGCHTITNLTPASLPRNPSGLYPVEVKFDHREQALRQDSIRPLVMINDQTFPMERTRLMRNRWETLIPVPADQKEVYYRFKFEYWVNAFPEPRQDSKLSPTYKLTIKD
;
A
#
# COMPACT_ATOMS: atom_id res chain seq x y z
N MET A 1 -3.15 -5.24 49.70
CA MET A 1 -4.24 -5.26 48.69
C MET A 1 -4.08 -4.23 47.56
N MET A 2 -3.45 -3.05 47.79
CA MET A 2 -3.33 -1.97 46.79
C MET A 2 -2.18 -2.14 45.76
N GLN A 3 -1.21 -3.02 46.04
CA GLN A 3 -0.02 -3.23 45.19
C GLN A 3 -0.28 -4.16 43.99
N HIS A 4 -1.26 -5.07 44.11
CA HIS A 4 -1.62 -6.02 43.05
C HIS A 4 -2.47 -5.35 41.96
N VAL A 5 -3.30 -4.36 42.33
CA VAL A 5 -4.14 -3.60 41.40
C VAL A 5 -3.31 -2.72 40.48
N VAL A 6 -2.27 -2.06 41.02
CA VAL A 6 -1.35 -1.21 40.23
C VAL A 6 -0.51 -2.04 39.24
N ARG A 7 -0.08 -3.25 39.62
CA ARG A 7 0.62 -4.18 38.71
C ARG A 7 -0.28 -4.70 37.59
N LEU A 8 -1.57 -4.93 37.86
CA LEU A 8 -2.52 -5.40 36.83
C LEU A 8 -2.85 -4.31 35.80
N VAL A 9 -2.94 -3.05 36.24
CA VAL A 9 -3.17 -1.89 35.34
C VAL A 9 -1.95 -1.62 34.45
N PHE A 10 -0.73 -1.79 34.96
CA PHE A 10 0.49 -1.68 34.15
C PHE A 10 0.64 -2.78 33.10
N LEU A 11 0.12 -3.99 33.34
CA LEU A 11 0.13 -5.08 32.35
C LEU A 11 -0.88 -4.86 31.20
N CYS A 12 -2.04 -4.26 31.47
CA CYS A 12 -3.03 -3.95 30.44
C CYS A 12 -2.63 -2.76 29.56
N GLY A 13 -1.86 -1.79 30.08
CA GLY A 13 -1.47 -0.60 29.32
C GLY A 13 -0.47 -0.86 28.19
N VAL A 14 0.36 -1.91 28.28
CA VAL A 14 1.41 -2.22 27.30
C VAL A 14 0.86 -2.98 26.07
N LEU A 15 -0.28 -3.67 26.20
CA LEU A 15 -0.87 -4.47 25.11
C LEU A 15 -1.55 -3.63 24.01
N LEU A 16 -1.79 -2.34 24.24
CA LEU A 16 -2.48 -1.46 23.29
C LEU A 16 -1.55 -0.77 22.25
N TRP A 17 -0.24 -1.04 22.28
CA TRP A 17 0.75 -0.33 21.47
C TRP A 17 1.23 -1.10 20.23
N ALA A 18 0.52 -2.15 19.82
CA ALA A 18 0.89 -2.95 18.64
C ALA A 18 -0.04 -2.71 17.42
N THR A 19 -0.65 -1.53 17.28
CA THR A 19 -1.31 -1.17 16.03
C THR A 19 -0.25 -0.77 14.99
N GLY A 20 0.08 -1.71 14.10
CA GLY A 20 0.94 -1.44 12.94
C GLY A 20 0.37 -0.29 12.11
N CYS A 21 1.08 0.84 12.05
CA CYS A 21 0.68 1.96 11.20
C CYS A 21 1.22 1.76 9.78
N HIS A 22 0.32 1.75 8.80
CA HIS A 22 0.62 1.59 7.37
C HIS A 22 0.21 2.85 6.62
N THR A 23 1.11 3.40 5.83
CA THR A 23 0.88 4.60 5.02
C THR A 23 1.17 4.31 3.56
N ILE A 24 0.15 4.51 2.72
CA ILE A 24 0.28 4.48 1.26
C ILE A 24 0.34 5.93 0.79
N THR A 25 1.39 6.30 0.07
CA THR A 25 1.54 7.61 -0.56
C THR A 25 1.58 7.43 -2.07
N ASN A 26 0.60 8.02 -2.76
CA ASN A 26 0.64 8.10 -4.21
C ASN A 26 1.71 9.11 -4.64
N LEU A 27 2.62 8.68 -5.50
CA LEU A 27 3.70 9.49 -6.04
C LEU A 27 3.46 9.85 -7.52
N THR A 28 2.43 9.27 -8.12
CA THR A 28 2.01 9.57 -9.49
C THR A 28 1.52 11.01 -9.58
N PRO A 29 1.97 11.79 -10.57
CA PRO A 29 1.38 13.09 -10.87
C PRO A 29 -0.13 13.01 -11.10
N ALA A 30 -0.87 14.02 -10.65
CA ALA A 30 -2.33 14.06 -10.86
C ALA A 30 -2.72 14.16 -12.34
N SER A 31 -1.81 14.63 -13.19
CA SER A 31 -2.01 14.66 -14.64
C SER A 31 -0.75 14.35 -15.42
N LEU A 32 -0.89 13.64 -16.53
CA LEU A 32 0.19 13.33 -17.48
C LEU A 32 -0.23 13.72 -18.90
N PRO A 33 0.73 14.12 -19.76
CA PRO A 33 0.44 14.37 -21.18
C PRO A 33 0.13 13.05 -21.90
N ARG A 34 -0.73 13.12 -22.92
CA ARG A 34 -1.06 12.01 -23.82
C ARG A 34 0.22 11.51 -24.46
N ASN A 35 0.47 10.21 -24.36
CA ASN A 35 1.57 9.57 -25.06
C ASN A 35 1.04 8.58 -26.13
N PRO A 36 1.84 8.28 -27.17
CA PRO A 36 1.43 7.34 -28.22
C PRO A 36 1.36 5.87 -27.77
N SER A 37 2.02 5.50 -26.66
CA SER A 37 2.03 4.11 -26.19
C SER A 37 0.76 3.70 -25.47
N GLY A 38 -0.03 4.67 -24.98
CA GLY A 38 -1.20 4.41 -24.13
C GLY A 38 -0.85 3.83 -22.76
N LEU A 39 0.44 3.81 -22.39
CA LEU A 39 0.93 3.25 -21.13
C LEU A 39 1.44 4.37 -20.24
N TYR A 40 0.92 4.42 -19.01
CA TYR A 40 1.20 5.52 -18.09
C TYR A 40 1.88 4.99 -16.83
N PRO A 41 3.00 5.58 -16.40
CA PRO A 41 3.66 5.19 -15.18
C PRO A 41 2.82 5.60 -13.97
N VAL A 42 2.68 4.67 -13.04
CA VAL A 42 2.11 4.93 -11.71
C VAL A 42 3.10 4.47 -10.66
N GLU A 43 3.29 5.33 -9.67
CA GLU A 43 4.26 5.14 -8.60
C GLU A 43 3.58 5.27 -7.22
N VAL A 44 4.04 4.44 -6.30
CA VAL A 44 3.54 4.43 -4.93
C VAL A 44 4.67 4.19 -3.94
N LYS A 45 4.53 4.82 -2.77
CA LYS A 45 5.35 4.55 -1.60
C LYS A 45 4.51 3.87 -0.53
N PHE A 46 5.03 2.81 0.08
CA PHE A 46 4.40 2.13 1.21
C PHE A 46 5.34 2.07 2.41
N ASP A 47 4.99 2.84 3.43
CA ASP A 47 5.70 2.88 4.70
C ASP A 47 4.92 2.09 5.76
N HIS A 48 5.60 1.25 6.54
CA HIS A 48 5.01 0.49 7.63
C HIS A 48 5.87 0.56 8.89
N ARG A 49 5.22 0.51 10.06
CA ARG A 49 5.90 0.36 11.37
C ARG A 49 5.63 -1.00 12.03
N GLU A 50 4.89 -1.88 11.37
CA GLU A 50 4.61 -3.22 11.86
C GLU A 50 5.85 -4.10 11.77
N GLN A 51 6.38 -4.53 12.92
CA GLN A 51 7.56 -5.40 13.02
C GLN A 51 7.26 -6.85 12.60
N ALA A 52 6.01 -7.29 12.80
CA ALA A 52 5.59 -8.64 12.44
C ALA A 52 5.40 -8.83 10.92
N LEU A 53 5.34 -7.74 10.14
CA LEU A 53 5.21 -7.79 8.69
C LEU A 53 6.46 -8.41 8.04
N ARG A 54 6.25 -9.40 7.17
CA ARG A 54 7.30 -10.02 6.35
C ARG A 54 7.58 -9.19 5.11
N GLN A 55 8.67 -8.43 5.11
CA GLN A 55 8.95 -7.43 4.08
C GLN A 55 9.12 -8.01 2.67
N ASP A 56 9.65 -9.23 2.57
CA ASP A 56 9.83 -10.01 1.34
C ASP A 56 8.50 -10.50 0.75
N SER A 57 7.44 -10.56 1.58
CA SER A 57 6.12 -11.03 1.16
C SER A 57 5.23 -9.94 0.55
N ILE A 58 5.67 -8.68 0.57
CA ILE A 58 4.90 -7.53 0.08
C ILE A 58 4.66 -7.67 -1.43
N ARG A 59 3.39 -7.75 -1.81
CA ARG A 59 2.89 -7.80 -3.19
C ARG A 59 2.04 -6.57 -3.47
N PRO A 60 2.60 -5.55 -4.12
CA PRO A 60 1.87 -4.35 -4.52
C PRO A 60 1.12 -4.56 -5.84
N LEU A 61 -0.11 -4.07 -5.88
CA LEU A 61 -1.01 -4.14 -7.01
C LEU A 61 -1.63 -2.76 -7.26
N VAL A 62 -1.81 -2.41 -8.52
CA VAL A 62 -2.69 -1.31 -8.95
C VAL A 62 -4.00 -1.91 -9.41
N MET A 63 -5.10 -1.41 -8.88
CA MET A 63 -6.45 -1.82 -9.25
C MET A 63 -7.10 -0.74 -10.10
N ILE A 64 -7.58 -1.11 -11.28
CA ILE A 64 -8.34 -0.24 -12.19
C ILE A 64 -9.59 -1.01 -12.58
N ASN A 65 -10.76 -0.52 -12.19
CA ASN A 65 -12.01 -1.26 -12.31
C ASN A 65 -11.86 -2.67 -11.68
N ASP A 66 -12.10 -3.73 -12.45
CA ASP A 66 -11.96 -5.13 -12.03
C ASP A 66 -10.59 -5.75 -12.39
N GLN A 67 -9.66 -4.96 -12.94
CA GLN A 67 -8.33 -5.40 -13.35
C GLN A 67 -7.29 -5.06 -12.29
N THR A 68 -6.29 -5.94 -12.15
CA THR A 68 -5.15 -5.72 -11.25
C THR A 68 -3.83 -5.83 -12.01
N PHE A 69 -2.91 -4.93 -11.73
CA PHE A 69 -1.59 -4.85 -12.35
C PHE A 69 -0.53 -4.97 -11.27
N PRO A 70 0.35 -5.98 -11.31
CA PRO A 70 1.44 -6.09 -10.34
C PRO A 70 2.44 -4.93 -10.52
N MET A 71 3.02 -4.51 -9.40
CA MET A 71 4.05 -3.47 -9.39
C MET A 71 5.42 -4.04 -9.07
N GLU A 72 6.44 -3.46 -9.70
CA GLU A 72 7.82 -3.80 -9.47
C GLU A 72 8.47 -2.82 -8.50
N ARG A 73 9.40 -3.32 -7.69
CA ARG A 73 10.15 -2.49 -6.75
C ARG A 73 11.16 -1.66 -7.52
N THR A 74 11.27 -0.38 -7.20
CA THR A 74 12.28 0.47 -7.84
C THR A 74 13.68 0.12 -7.33
N ARG A 75 14.70 0.23 -8.19
CA ARG A 75 16.06 -0.30 -7.93
C ARG A 75 16.75 0.28 -6.68
N LEU A 76 16.44 1.53 -6.34
CA LEU A 76 17.14 2.27 -5.28
C LEU A 76 16.37 2.37 -3.97
N MET A 77 15.08 1.98 -3.94
CA MET A 77 14.20 2.24 -2.79
C MET A 77 13.47 0.98 -2.34
N ARG A 78 13.51 0.72 -1.03
CA ARG A 78 12.86 -0.47 -0.41
C ARG A 78 11.38 -0.27 -0.10
N ASN A 79 10.85 0.91 -0.32
CA ASN A 79 9.47 1.28 -0.03
C ASN A 79 8.77 1.94 -1.22
N ARG A 80 9.32 1.82 -2.44
CA ARG A 80 8.73 2.37 -3.65
C ARG A 80 8.54 1.30 -4.71
N TRP A 81 7.38 1.38 -5.38
CA TRP A 81 7.03 0.48 -6.46
C TRP A 81 6.44 1.27 -7.62
N GLU A 82 6.62 0.75 -8.83
CA GLU A 82 6.17 1.34 -10.08
C GLU A 82 5.58 0.28 -11.01
N THR A 83 4.66 0.69 -11.87
CA THR A 83 4.17 -0.13 -12.98
C THR A 83 3.64 0.75 -14.10
N LEU A 84 3.36 0.16 -15.25
CA LEU A 84 2.67 0.81 -16.36
C LEU A 84 1.22 0.36 -16.40
N ILE A 85 0.31 1.31 -16.50
CA ILE A 85 -1.12 1.04 -16.67
C ILE A 85 -1.60 1.44 -18.07
N PRO A 86 -2.47 0.64 -18.70
CA PRO A 86 -3.07 1.01 -19.97
C PRO A 86 -4.16 2.05 -19.76
N VAL A 87 -4.15 3.10 -20.57
CA VAL A 87 -5.22 4.09 -20.67
C VAL A 87 -5.66 4.18 -22.13
N PRO A 88 -6.89 3.73 -22.45
CA PRO A 88 -7.44 3.81 -23.80
C PRO A 88 -7.43 5.24 -24.38
N ALA A 89 -7.30 5.36 -25.70
CA ALA A 89 -7.16 6.65 -26.38
C ALA A 89 -8.40 7.56 -26.22
N ASP A 90 -9.57 6.97 -26.02
CA ASP A 90 -10.84 7.64 -25.78
C ASP A 90 -11.02 8.09 -24.30
N GLN A 91 -10.12 7.68 -23.40
CA GLN A 91 -10.19 8.02 -21.98
C GLN A 91 -9.26 9.18 -21.61
N LYS A 92 -9.81 10.15 -20.89
CA LYS A 92 -9.05 11.29 -20.33
C LYS A 92 -8.86 11.20 -18.82
N GLU A 93 -9.54 10.28 -18.16
CA GLU A 93 -9.46 10.11 -16.71
C GLU A 93 -9.42 8.63 -16.37
N VAL A 94 -8.56 8.27 -15.42
CA VAL A 94 -8.46 6.91 -14.90
C VAL A 94 -8.51 6.95 -13.39
N TYR A 95 -9.40 6.12 -12.83
CA TYR A 95 -9.54 5.94 -11.40
C TYR A 95 -8.86 4.65 -10.98
N TYR A 96 -8.00 4.73 -9.98
CA TYR A 96 -7.20 3.58 -9.54
C TYR A 96 -6.97 3.59 -8.04
N ARG A 97 -6.62 2.41 -7.52
CA ARG A 97 -6.26 2.19 -6.12
C ARG A 97 -5.00 1.36 -6.04
N PHE A 98 -4.21 1.54 -4.99
CA PHE A 98 -3.12 0.64 -4.66
C PHE A 98 -3.58 -0.34 -3.59
N LYS A 99 -3.28 -1.63 -3.79
CA LYS A 99 -3.45 -2.67 -2.78
C LYS A 99 -2.08 -3.28 -2.48
N PHE A 100 -1.74 -3.36 -1.20
CA PHE A 100 -0.56 -4.05 -0.72
C PHE A 100 -1.01 -5.29 0.02
N GLU A 101 -0.67 -6.46 -0.51
CA GLU A 101 -0.87 -7.74 0.17
C GLU A 101 0.44 -8.17 0.82
N TYR A 102 0.39 -8.70 2.03
CA TYR A 102 1.57 -9.12 2.77
C TYR A 102 1.21 -10.17 3.81
N TRP A 103 2.24 -10.84 4.32
CA TRP A 103 2.14 -11.77 5.43
C TRP A 103 2.63 -11.12 6.72
N VAL A 104 1.97 -11.45 7.82
CA VAL A 104 2.34 -11.05 9.17
C VAL A 104 2.65 -12.30 10.00
N ASN A 105 3.74 -12.26 10.75
CA ASN A 105 4.12 -13.28 11.74
C ASN A 105 3.21 -13.21 12.97
N ALA A 106 1.94 -13.60 12.80
CA ALA A 106 1.01 -13.78 13.91
C ALA A 106 1.29 -15.09 14.65
N PHE A 107 0.78 -15.19 15.87
CA PHE A 107 0.82 -16.41 16.69
C PHE A 107 -0.59 -17.01 16.78
N PRO A 108 -0.77 -18.34 16.64
CA PRO A 108 0.27 -19.36 16.48
C PRO A 108 0.84 -19.48 15.05
N GLU A 109 0.12 -19.00 14.04
CA GLU A 109 0.51 -19.16 12.63
C GLU A 109 0.54 -17.82 11.89
N PRO A 110 1.40 -17.69 10.85
CA PRO A 110 1.42 -16.52 9.98
C PRO A 110 0.07 -16.30 9.30
N ARG A 111 -0.31 -15.04 9.13
CA ARG A 111 -1.59 -14.65 8.52
C ARG A 111 -1.37 -13.70 7.35
N GLN A 112 -2.19 -13.84 6.31
CA GLN A 112 -2.25 -12.87 5.22
C GLN A 112 -3.06 -11.64 5.64
N ASP A 113 -2.56 -10.46 5.27
CA ASP A 113 -3.22 -9.17 5.48
C ASP A 113 -3.08 -8.30 4.23
N SER A 114 -3.83 -7.19 4.18
CA SER A 114 -3.69 -6.22 3.11
C SER A 114 -4.03 -4.80 3.55
N LYS A 115 -3.44 -3.83 2.86
CA LYS A 115 -3.80 -2.42 2.95
C LYS A 115 -4.24 -1.90 1.59
N LEU A 116 -5.43 -1.29 1.55
CA LEU A 116 -5.99 -0.67 0.37
C LEU A 116 -5.95 0.85 0.51
N SER A 117 -5.54 1.54 -0.55
CA SER A 117 -5.54 3.01 -0.60
C SER A 117 -6.95 3.58 -0.83
N PRO A 118 -7.14 4.89 -0.62
CA PRO A 118 -8.22 5.63 -1.26
C PRO A 118 -8.15 5.53 -2.79
N THR A 119 -9.23 5.94 -3.46
CA THR A 119 -9.24 6.09 -4.91
C THR A 119 -8.49 7.35 -5.32
N TYR A 120 -7.59 7.20 -6.30
CA TYR A 120 -6.89 8.29 -6.96
C TYR A 120 -7.43 8.48 -8.37
N LYS A 121 -7.22 9.69 -8.91
CA LYS A 121 -7.55 10.04 -10.29
C LYS A 121 -6.27 10.47 -11.01
N LEU A 122 -6.04 9.90 -12.20
CA LEU A 122 -5.05 10.37 -13.15
C LEU A 122 -5.78 11.00 -14.33
N THR A 123 -5.46 12.26 -14.64
CA THR A 123 -5.99 12.97 -15.81
C THR A 123 -4.97 12.97 -16.95
N ILE A 124 -5.40 12.58 -18.15
CA ILE A 124 -4.58 12.66 -19.35
C ILE A 124 -4.90 13.95 -20.11
N LYS A 125 -3.87 14.76 -20.31
CA LYS A 125 -3.94 16.04 -21.03
C LYS A 125 -3.44 15.85 -22.45
N ASP A 126 -4.16 16.39 -23.42
CA ASP A 126 -3.73 16.37 -24.82
C ASP A 126 -2.69 17.47 -25.10
#